data_AF-A0AAP3AMD5-F1
#
_entry.id   AF-A0AAP3AMD5-F1
#
_cell.length_a   1.000
_cell.length_b   1.000
_cell.length_c   1.000
_cell.angle_alpha   90.00
_cell.angle_beta   90.00
_cell.angle_gamma   90.00
#
_symmetry.space_group_name_H-M   'P 1'
#
loop_
_entity.id
_entity.type
_entity.pdbx_description
1 polymer ?
#
loop_
_entity_poly.entity_id
_entity_poly.type
_entity_poly.pdbx_seq_one_letter_code
_entity_poly.pdbx_strand_id
1 'polypeptide(L)'
;MSKYIYRNYTIEYLFDAQDVFSGYGDVSKPTQGHSDYIIFYQINPSLSPEEQINEIEDIKSKINFILHSGLTGRVIIFTLYRDTNRDWNIKTPELLNAIDSFNIQFLQEKSAQYGHVKILDINRFLQEQKLPIIEWRFFFTSQMPYNPKFSKAFKDWFYKQTHALDLKRKKCIVLDCDNTLWGGVVGEEGPFGIKLGMDYPGICFQSFQKLLLKLSEKGVILAVCSKNNLKDVQEVWDKNPNHLINSNVLSAYRINWQDKASNIKSIAEELNIGTDSFVFIDDNPVERGLVKEFLPEVAVPDFPDKPYELVNFFWQVYHDYFMAYEFSAEDMKKTEQYKQNFFRNESKKAFDDMDDYLSSLGMEIDIIQANESNISRIAQMTQKTNQFNLTTRRYTQEQLQYMLSQGASIYCAHVKDKFGDNGITIAAIITEKEQCLHLDSYLLSCRILGREIEKTVLLALIDKIKKEKQLSNITAEFIPTKKNAMATNFLEKVGFTLIETTTDGVKKYRLEHSEKLQMKDYYKITFK
;
A
#
# COMPACT_ATOMS: atom_id res chain seq x y z
N MET A 1 10.52 20.55 6.94
CA MET A 1 10.16 20.11 8.30
C MET A 1 11.43 19.55 8.92
N SER A 2 11.84 20.02 10.09
CA SER A 2 13.09 19.60 10.73
C SER A 2 12.93 18.23 11.37
N LYS A 3 13.92 17.35 11.18
CA LYS A 3 14.00 16.05 11.86
C LYS A 3 14.70 16.23 13.21
N TYR A 4 14.37 15.38 14.18
CA TYR A 4 15.10 15.31 15.45
C TYR A 4 15.84 13.97 15.57
N ILE A 5 17.14 14.00 15.79
CA ILE A 5 18.00 12.81 15.79
C ILE A 5 18.57 12.54 17.17
N TYR A 6 18.15 11.44 17.77
CA TYR A 6 18.77 10.82 18.94
C TYR A 6 20.06 10.11 18.52
N ARG A 7 21.15 10.40 19.22
CA ARG A 7 22.49 9.88 18.87
C ARG A 7 23.36 9.63 20.08
N ASN A 8 24.33 8.72 19.95
CA ASN A 8 25.42 8.52 20.91
C ASN A 8 26.81 8.82 20.31
N TYR A 9 26.87 9.18 19.02
CA TYR A 9 28.09 9.52 18.30
C TYR A 9 27.92 10.72 17.37
N THR A 10 29.03 11.26 16.87
CA THR A 10 29.07 12.36 15.89
C THR A 10 28.60 11.84 14.55
N ILE A 11 27.46 12.31 14.07
CA ILE A 11 26.80 11.85 12.84
C ILE A 11 26.23 13.00 12.01
N GLU A 12 26.46 14.25 12.41
CA GLU A 12 25.91 15.45 11.76
C GLU A 12 26.30 15.53 10.28
N TYR A 13 27.48 15.03 9.93
CA TYR A 13 27.94 14.96 8.54
C TYR A 13 27.09 14.05 7.65
N LEU A 14 26.31 13.12 8.22
CA LEU A 14 25.40 12.23 7.50
C LEU A 14 24.03 12.87 7.20
N PHE A 15 23.71 14.01 7.83
CA PHE A 15 22.39 14.64 7.78
C PHE A 15 22.46 16.09 7.28
N ASP A 16 21.31 16.74 7.11
CA ASP A 16 21.25 18.11 6.62
C ASP A 16 21.50 19.12 7.73
N ALA A 17 22.02 20.30 7.38
CA ALA A 17 22.36 21.34 8.35
C ALA A 17 21.17 21.87 9.16
N GLN A 18 19.95 21.65 8.68
CA GLN A 18 18.69 22.07 9.29
C GLN A 18 18.10 21.02 10.25
N ASP A 19 18.69 19.82 10.30
CA ASP A 19 18.25 18.76 11.20
C ASP A 19 18.76 19.03 12.63
N VAL A 20 17.99 18.63 13.65
CA VAL A 20 18.26 18.90 15.07
C VAL A 20 18.74 17.62 15.75
N PHE A 21 19.75 17.73 16.62
CA PHE A 21 20.37 16.56 17.26
C PHE A 21 20.24 16.62 18.78
N SER A 22 20.06 15.46 19.40
CA SER A 22 20.17 15.31 20.84
C SER A 22 21.64 15.49 21.30
N GLY A 23 21.81 15.69 22.61
CA GLY A 23 23.09 15.40 23.25
C GLY A 23 23.45 13.92 23.10
N TYR A 24 24.73 13.58 23.32
CA TYR A 24 25.19 12.20 23.24
C TYR A 24 24.52 11.34 24.32
N GLY A 25 23.79 10.31 23.90
CA GLY A 25 23.08 9.38 24.79
C GLY A 25 21.85 9.99 25.48
N ASP A 26 21.47 11.22 25.14
CA ASP A 26 20.26 11.87 25.65
C ASP A 26 19.01 11.17 25.09
N VAL A 27 18.02 11.01 25.95
CA VAL A 27 16.73 10.35 25.68
C VAL A 27 15.55 11.28 25.92
N SER A 28 15.81 12.55 26.26
CA SER A 28 14.80 13.55 26.56
C SER A 28 13.94 13.83 25.34
N LYS A 29 12.64 14.03 25.57
CA LYS A 29 11.72 14.48 24.52
C LYS A 29 12.04 15.93 24.15
N PRO A 30 12.19 16.28 22.86
CA PRO A 30 12.42 17.65 22.46
C PRO A 30 11.21 18.54 22.80
N THR A 31 11.50 19.81 23.06
CA THR A 31 10.49 20.83 23.43
C THR A 31 9.58 21.20 22.27
N GLN A 32 10.04 21.03 21.03
CA GLN A 32 9.26 21.25 19.81
C GLN A 32 8.87 19.90 19.17
N GLY A 33 7.69 19.85 18.57
CA GLY A 33 7.25 18.70 17.80
C GLY A 33 7.97 18.63 16.45
N HIS A 34 8.39 17.43 16.04
CA HIS A 34 9.04 17.16 14.76
C HIS A 34 8.21 16.14 13.95
N SER A 35 8.31 16.20 12.62
CA SER A 35 7.64 15.22 11.75
C SER A 35 8.26 13.84 11.86
N ASP A 36 9.59 13.81 11.98
CA ASP A 36 10.40 12.60 12.03
C ASP A 36 11.38 12.66 13.21
N TYR A 37 11.41 11.56 13.96
CA TYR A 37 12.33 11.29 15.04
C TYR A 37 13.24 10.14 14.63
N ILE A 38 14.54 10.35 14.58
CA ILE A 38 15.51 9.34 14.16
C ILE A 38 16.27 8.87 15.39
N ILE A 39 16.32 7.56 15.62
CA ILE A 39 17.17 6.95 16.64
C ILE A 39 18.37 6.30 15.95
N PHE A 40 19.52 6.96 16.08
CA PHE A 40 20.79 6.54 15.50
C PHE A 40 21.78 6.25 16.63
N TYR A 41 21.56 5.12 17.31
CA TYR A 41 22.50 4.58 18.28
C TYR A 41 23.33 3.48 17.65
N GLN A 42 24.63 3.45 17.95
CA GLN A 42 25.57 2.43 17.51
C GLN A 42 26.42 1.95 18.68
N ILE A 43 26.99 0.76 18.59
CA ILE A 43 27.92 0.24 19.60
C ILE A 43 29.32 0.80 19.39
N ASN A 44 30.10 0.91 20.46
CA ASN A 44 31.48 1.33 20.42
C ASN A 44 32.36 0.22 19.82
N PRO A 45 32.89 0.42 18.60
CA PRO A 45 33.73 -0.59 17.98
C PRO A 45 35.07 -0.81 18.69
N SER A 46 35.56 0.09 19.55
CA SER A 46 36.86 -0.12 20.22
C SER A 46 36.76 -0.97 21.48
N LEU A 47 35.55 -1.29 21.96
CA LEU A 47 35.35 -2.05 23.20
C LEU A 47 35.47 -3.56 22.98
N SER A 48 35.65 -4.30 24.07
CA SER A 48 35.59 -5.75 24.03
C SER A 48 34.18 -6.25 23.67
N PRO A 49 34.03 -7.48 23.15
CA PRO A 49 32.70 -8.06 22.87
C PRO A 49 31.74 -8.03 24.06
N GLU A 50 32.24 -8.24 25.29
CA GLU A 50 31.41 -8.22 26.51
C GLU A 50 30.85 -6.83 26.82
N GLU A 51 31.69 -5.81 26.71
CA GLU A 51 31.28 -4.42 26.92
C GLU A 51 30.31 -3.96 25.83
N GLN A 52 30.52 -4.37 24.58
CA GLN A 52 29.58 -4.09 23.49
C GLN A 52 28.23 -4.77 23.73
N ILE A 53 28.19 -6.01 24.23
CA ILE A 53 26.93 -6.67 24.59
C ILE A 53 26.19 -5.88 25.69
N ASN A 54 26.89 -5.38 26.70
CA ASN A 54 26.28 -4.54 27.73
C ASN A 54 25.75 -3.22 27.16
N GLU A 55 26.47 -2.62 26.20
CA GLU A 55 26.03 -1.41 25.50
C GLU A 55 24.76 -1.65 24.67
N ILE A 56 24.59 -2.84 24.07
CA ILE A 56 23.35 -3.21 23.38
C ILE A 56 22.15 -3.16 24.33
N GLU A 57 22.29 -3.65 25.57
CA GLU A 57 21.21 -3.60 26.57
C GLU A 57 20.90 -2.16 27.04
N ASP A 58 21.91 -1.31 27.16
CA ASP A 58 21.73 0.12 27.42
C ASP A 58 20.99 0.82 26.26
N ILE A 59 21.37 0.54 25.01
CA ILE A 59 20.69 1.05 23.81
C ILE A 59 19.22 0.60 23.78
N LYS A 60 18.92 -0.67 24.10
CA LYS A 60 17.53 -1.16 24.21
C LYS A 60 16.75 -0.36 25.24
N SER A 61 17.34 -0.10 26.40
CA SER A 61 16.72 0.66 27.49
C SER A 61 16.43 2.11 27.07
N LYS A 62 17.38 2.77 26.39
CA LYS A 62 17.21 4.12 25.84
C LYS A 62 16.10 4.20 24.79
N ILE A 63 16.09 3.25 23.85
CA ILE A 63 15.03 3.16 22.84
C ILE A 63 13.66 3.01 23.50
N ASN A 64 13.54 2.11 24.49
CA ASN A 64 12.30 1.98 25.23
C ASN A 64 11.90 3.31 25.87
N PHE A 65 12.79 3.99 26.58
CA PHE A 65 12.46 5.27 27.20
C PHE A 65 11.96 6.31 26.18
N ILE A 66 12.63 6.45 25.04
CA ILE A 66 12.25 7.36 23.97
C ILE A 66 10.85 7.02 23.45
N LEU A 67 10.56 5.75 23.17
CA LEU A 67 9.26 5.31 22.67
C LEU A 67 8.12 5.54 23.69
N HIS A 68 8.39 5.39 24.99
CA HIS A 68 7.42 5.68 26.05
C HIS A 68 7.16 7.18 26.26
N SER A 69 7.99 8.08 25.71
CA SER A 69 7.84 9.53 25.87
C SER A 69 6.66 10.14 25.07
N GLY A 70 5.93 9.32 24.29
CA GLY A 70 4.74 9.73 23.55
C GLY A 70 5.08 10.68 22.41
N LEU A 71 6.04 10.31 21.56
CA LEU A 71 6.36 11.03 20.33
C LEU A 71 5.17 10.95 19.36
N THR A 72 4.82 12.07 18.73
CA THR A 72 3.65 12.16 17.83
C THR A 72 4.00 12.03 16.36
N GLY A 73 5.29 12.18 16.01
CA GLY A 73 5.81 12.01 14.66
C GLY A 73 6.23 10.57 14.35
N ARG A 74 6.63 10.32 13.11
CA ARG A 74 7.21 9.03 12.71
C ARG A 74 8.53 8.81 13.45
N VAL A 75 8.77 7.59 13.93
CA VAL A 75 10.04 7.22 14.56
C VAL A 75 10.79 6.26 13.63
N ILE A 76 12.04 6.56 13.31
CA ILE A 76 12.91 5.75 12.47
C ILE A 76 14.08 5.26 13.30
N ILE A 77 14.23 3.95 13.47
CA ILE A 77 15.30 3.34 14.26
C ILE A 77 16.28 2.64 13.33
N PHE A 78 17.56 2.95 13.47
CA PHE A 78 18.62 2.28 12.73
C PHE A 78 19.01 0.95 13.38
N THR A 79 19.30 -0.06 12.56
CA THR A 79 19.96 -1.28 13.03
C THR A 79 21.39 -0.98 13.53
N LEU A 80 21.87 -1.83 14.43
CA LEU A 80 23.28 -1.84 14.82
C LEU A 80 24.13 -2.37 13.67
N TYR A 81 25.31 -1.78 13.50
CA TYR A 81 26.30 -2.26 12.56
C TYR A 81 26.80 -3.65 12.97
N ARG A 82 26.71 -4.59 12.02
CA ARG A 82 27.15 -5.97 12.14
C ARG A 82 28.46 -6.14 11.39
N ASP A 83 29.58 -5.99 12.08
CA ASP A 83 30.91 -6.20 11.51
C ASP A 83 31.23 -7.71 11.45
N THR A 84 31.27 -8.27 10.25
CA THR A 84 31.65 -9.68 10.03
C THR A 84 33.14 -9.87 9.78
N ASN A 85 33.90 -8.78 9.65
CA ASN A 85 35.31 -8.81 9.27
C ASN A 85 36.24 -8.73 10.49
N ARG A 86 35.69 -8.49 11.68
CA ARG A 86 36.45 -8.54 12.94
C ARG A 86 36.42 -9.94 13.51
N ASP A 87 37.61 -10.49 13.66
CA ASP A 87 37.79 -11.80 14.26
C ASP A 87 38.42 -11.63 15.65
N TRP A 88 37.60 -11.27 16.64
CA TRP A 88 38.01 -11.50 18.02
C TRP A 88 37.86 -13.00 18.25
N ASN A 89 38.96 -13.75 18.26
CA ASN A 89 38.95 -15.21 18.45
C ASN A 89 38.17 -15.68 19.70
N ILE A 90 37.81 -14.77 20.60
CA ILE A 90 37.02 -14.99 21.83
C ILE A 90 35.75 -14.13 21.77
N LYS A 91 34.58 -14.76 21.98
CA LYS A 91 33.25 -14.12 22.13
C LYS A 91 32.66 -13.34 20.93
N THR A 92 33.29 -13.38 19.75
CA THR A 92 32.69 -12.83 18.53
C THR A 92 31.32 -13.44 18.20
N PRO A 93 31.11 -14.77 18.29
CA PRO A 93 29.79 -15.36 18.01
C PRO A 93 28.68 -14.81 18.91
N GLU A 94 28.94 -14.62 20.20
CA GLU A 94 28.00 -14.11 21.19
C GLU A 94 27.64 -12.65 20.92
N LEU A 95 28.62 -11.82 20.56
CA LEU A 95 28.37 -10.44 20.15
C LEU A 95 27.54 -10.39 18.87
N LEU A 96 27.87 -11.18 17.85
CA LEU A 96 27.10 -11.25 16.61
C LEU A 96 25.65 -11.70 16.87
N ASN A 97 25.45 -12.69 17.74
CA ASN A 97 24.12 -13.12 18.16
C ASN A 97 23.36 -12.02 18.92
N ALA A 98 24.03 -11.24 19.76
CA ALA A 98 23.41 -10.12 20.47
C ALA A 98 22.99 -9.00 19.51
N ILE A 99 23.83 -8.68 18.51
CA ILE A 99 23.52 -7.72 17.44
C ILE A 99 22.34 -8.23 16.60
N ASP A 100 22.34 -9.51 16.21
CA ASP A 100 21.27 -10.12 15.42
C ASP A 100 19.95 -10.17 16.21
N SER A 101 19.99 -10.50 17.51
CA SER A 101 18.83 -10.42 18.40
C SER A 101 18.30 -8.99 18.54
N PHE A 102 19.18 -7.99 18.65
CA PHE A 102 18.75 -6.59 18.63
C PHE A 102 18.08 -6.23 17.30
N ASN A 103 18.77 -6.46 16.18
CA ASN A 103 18.35 -6.02 14.86
C ASN A 103 17.08 -6.71 14.38
N ILE A 104 16.94 -8.01 14.65
CA ILE A 104 15.82 -8.82 14.17
C ILE A 104 14.73 -8.88 15.22
N GLN A 105 15.03 -9.31 16.44
CA GLN A 105 13.98 -9.57 17.42
C GLN A 105 13.49 -8.28 18.09
N PHE A 106 14.38 -7.56 18.78
CA PHE A 106 13.99 -6.39 19.57
C PHE A 106 13.36 -5.29 18.71
N LEU A 107 13.98 -4.93 17.59
CA LEU A 107 13.45 -3.87 16.73
C LEU A 107 12.10 -4.27 16.09
N GLN A 108 11.92 -5.53 15.66
CA GLN A 108 10.64 -5.98 15.12
C GLN A 108 9.54 -5.96 16.16
N GLU A 109 9.82 -6.37 17.41
CA GLU A 109 8.89 -6.25 18.52
C GLU A 109 8.44 -4.79 18.71
N LYS A 110 9.37 -3.81 18.61
CA LYS A 110 9.01 -2.38 18.70
C LYS A 110 8.21 -1.88 17.51
N SER A 111 8.56 -2.28 16.29
CA SER A 111 7.78 -1.92 15.08
C SER A 111 6.36 -2.45 15.16
N ALA A 112 6.18 -3.70 15.62
CA ALA A 112 4.87 -4.31 15.81
C ALA A 112 4.06 -3.65 16.94
N GLN A 113 4.73 -3.29 18.05
CA GLN A 113 4.09 -2.62 19.19
C GLN A 113 3.68 -1.18 18.86
N TYR A 114 4.48 -0.46 18.07
CA TYR A 114 4.29 0.96 17.77
C TYR A 114 4.22 1.17 16.25
N GLY A 115 3.01 1.27 15.68
CA GLY A 115 2.83 1.34 14.21
C GLY A 115 3.47 2.55 13.50
N HIS A 116 3.85 3.59 14.24
CA HIS A 116 4.59 4.76 13.75
C HIS A 116 6.12 4.59 13.80
N VAL A 117 6.62 3.47 14.35
CA VAL A 117 8.02 3.07 14.32
C VAL A 117 8.31 2.39 12.98
N LYS A 118 9.45 2.72 12.39
CA LYS A 118 10.02 2.11 11.19
C LYS A 118 11.48 1.80 11.44
N ILE A 119 11.95 0.70 10.85
CA ILE A 119 13.34 0.25 10.99
C ILE A 119 14.06 0.57 9.68
N LEU A 120 15.30 1.09 9.77
CA LEU A 120 16.20 1.18 8.62
C LEU A 120 17.44 0.34 8.86
N ASP A 121 17.71 -0.58 7.95
CA ASP A 121 18.89 -1.42 8.05
C ASP A 121 20.14 -0.73 7.47
N ILE A 122 20.99 -0.20 8.35
CA ILE A 122 22.22 0.49 7.94
C ILE A 122 23.23 -0.46 7.29
N ASN A 123 23.18 -1.76 7.61
CA ASN A 123 24.13 -2.73 7.11
C ASN A 123 24.07 -2.86 5.59
N ARG A 124 22.88 -2.68 4.99
CA ARG A 124 22.73 -2.66 3.52
C ARG A 124 23.53 -1.53 2.88
N PHE A 125 23.44 -0.33 3.45
CA PHE A 125 24.23 0.81 2.98
C PHE A 125 25.73 0.57 3.16
N LEU A 126 26.13 0.07 4.33
CA LEU A 126 27.54 -0.12 4.68
C LEU A 126 28.20 -1.24 3.85
N GLN A 127 27.51 -2.34 3.56
CA GLN A 127 28.05 -3.45 2.76
C GLN A 127 28.40 -3.06 1.32
N GLU A 128 27.73 -2.05 0.77
CA GLU A 128 28.01 -1.53 -0.58
C GLU A 128 29.23 -0.60 -0.64
N GLN A 129 29.75 -0.18 0.53
CA GLN A 129 30.85 0.77 0.58
C GLN A 129 32.19 0.11 0.31
N LYS A 130 33.01 0.76 -0.54
CA LYS A 130 34.36 0.29 -0.89
C LYS A 130 35.45 0.79 0.05
N LEU A 131 35.15 1.79 0.87
CA LEU A 131 36.10 2.33 1.84
C LEU A 131 35.91 1.64 3.19
N PRO A 132 36.92 1.66 4.09
CA PRO A 132 36.78 1.15 5.44
C PRO A 132 35.59 1.80 6.14
N ILE A 133 34.72 0.97 6.74
CA ILE A 133 33.51 1.45 7.42
C ILE A 133 33.86 2.41 8.54
N ILE A 134 34.83 2.01 9.36
CA ILE A 134 35.36 2.81 10.47
C ILE A 134 36.74 3.32 10.09
N GLU A 135 36.91 4.64 10.12
CA GLU A 135 38.21 5.28 10.03
C GLU A 135 38.66 5.73 11.42
N TRP A 136 39.51 4.92 12.05
CA TRP A 136 39.89 5.05 13.47
C TRP A 136 40.38 6.45 13.86
N ARG A 137 41.04 7.17 12.95
CA ARG A 137 41.45 8.57 13.18
C ARG A 137 40.24 9.44 13.54
N PHE A 138 39.16 9.38 12.77
CA PHE A 138 37.96 10.19 13.01
C PHE A 138 37.14 9.67 14.19
N PHE A 139 37.15 8.35 14.41
CA PHE A 139 36.52 7.76 15.60
C PHE A 139 37.14 8.33 16.89
N PHE A 140 38.47 8.28 17.04
CA PHE A 140 39.11 8.75 18.28
C PHE A 140 39.21 10.26 18.42
N THR A 141 39.31 11.01 17.31
CA THR A 141 39.44 12.48 17.37
C THR A 141 38.10 13.21 17.40
N SER A 142 37.04 12.61 16.87
CA SER A 142 35.76 13.30 16.66
C SER A 142 34.55 12.42 16.95
N GLN A 143 34.71 11.23 17.53
CA GLN A 143 33.62 10.30 17.84
C GLN A 143 32.73 9.97 16.62
N MET A 144 33.31 9.97 15.42
CA MET A 144 32.58 9.61 14.20
C MET A 144 32.58 8.08 14.03
N PRO A 145 31.41 7.41 14.03
CA PRO A 145 31.34 5.96 14.01
C PRO A 145 31.55 5.39 12.60
N TYR A 146 31.43 6.22 11.57
CA TYR A 146 31.60 5.84 10.17
C TYR A 146 32.53 6.79 9.43
N ASN A 147 33.04 6.35 8.28
CA ASN A 147 33.90 7.18 7.45
C ASN A 147 33.15 8.43 6.94
N PRO A 148 33.66 9.65 7.17
CA PRO A 148 32.99 10.88 6.73
C PRO A 148 32.83 10.99 5.22
N LYS A 149 33.62 10.26 4.42
CA LYS A 149 33.49 10.19 2.96
C LYS A 149 32.17 9.57 2.51
N PHE A 150 31.45 8.87 3.40
CA PHE A 150 30.13 8.33 3.11
C PHE A 150 29.01 9.38 3.13
N SER A 151 29.27 10.60 3.60
CA SER A 151 28.25 11.66 3.76
C SER A 151 27.30 11.79 2.56
N LYS A 152 27.83 11.97 1.34
CA LYS A 152 27.01 12.15 0.14
C LYS A 152 26.18 10.90 -0.18
N ALA A 153 26.83 9.73 -0.22
CA ALA A 153 26.17 8.47 -0.52
C ALA A 153 25.10 8.11 0.51
N PHE A 154 25.36 8.37 1.80
CA PHE A 154 24.41 8.14 2.88
C PHE A 154 23.20 9.06 2.74
N LYS A 155 23.38 10.35 2.44
CA LYS A 155 22.26 11.28 2.24
C LYS A 155 21.35 10.85 1.10
N ASP A 156 21.94 10.48 -0.04
CA ASP A 156 21.20 9.99 -1.20
C ASP A 156 20.41 8.71 -0.86
N TRP A 157 21.07 7.77 -0.16
CA TRP A 157 20.44 6.54 0.30
C TRP A 157 19.32 6.80 1.32
N PHE A 158 19.58 7.61 2.34
CA PHE A 158 18.64 7.92 3.42
C PHE A 158 17.40 8.66 2.89
N TYR A 159 17.57 9.59 1.95
CA TYR A 159 16.47 10.26 1.28
C TYR A 159 15.57 9.26 0.53
N LYS A 160 16.17 8.32 -0.23
CA LYS A 160 15.41 7.25 -0.91
C LYS A 160 14.65 6.38 0.09
N GLN A 161 15.29 5.97 1.18
CA GLN A 161 14.66 5.12 2.19
C GLN A 161 13.49 5.82 2.90
N THR A 162 13.68 7.08 3.33
CA THR A 162 12.63 7.85 4.01
C THR A 162 11.45 8.17 3.10
N HIS A 163 11.71 8.47 1.82
CA HIS A 163 10.66 8.66 0.83
C HIS A 163 9.87 7.37 0.56
N ALA A 164 10.53 6.22 0.53
CA ALA A 164 9.87 4.91 0.41
C ALA A 164 8.95 4.64 1.63
N LEU A 165 9.34 5.10 2.83
CA LEU A 165 8.52 5.01 4.04
C LEU A 165 7.29 5.94 4.01
N ASP A 166 7.29 7.01 3.19
CA ASP A 166 6.15 7.94 3.02
C ASP A 166 5.01 7.40 2.12
N LEU A 167 4.97 6.08 1.90
CA LEU A 167 3.89 5.37 1.19
C LEU A 167 3.71 5.73 -0.30
N LYS A 168 4.71 6.32 -0.96
CA LYS A 168 4.78 6.36 -2.44
C LYS A 168 5.22 5.02 -3.04
N ARG A 169 4.71 3.92 -2.47
CA ARG A 169 5.05 2.56 -2.90
C ARG A 169 4.41 2.28 -4.25
N LYS A 170 5.20 1.74 -5.18
CA LYS A 170 4.65 1.17 -6.40
C LYS A 170 3.92 -0.13 -6.08
N LYS A 171 2.76 -0.33 -6.67
CA LYS A 171 1.85 -1.46 -6.40
C LYS A 171 1.78 -2.44 -7.56
N CYS A 172 2.07 -1.98 -8.77
CA CYS A 172 1.93 -2.75 -9.99
C CYS A 172 3.21 -2.71 -10.83
N ILE A 173 3.60 -3.87 -11.35
CA ILE A 173 4.57 -4.00 -12.44
C ILE A 173 3.78 -4.31 -13.72
N VAL A 174 3.94 -3.47 -14.73
CA VAL A 174 3.47 -3.71 -16.09
C VAL A 174 4.64 -4.16 -16.95
N LEU A 175 4.49 -5.32 -17.56
CA LEU A 175 5.54 -6.01 -18.31
C LEU A 175 5.20 -6.00 -19.80
N ASP A 176 6.20 -5.73 -20.62
CA ASP A 176 6.16 -6.14 -22.02
C ASP A 176 6.36 -7.67 -22.17
N CYS A 177 6.10 -8.23 -23.36
CA CYS A 177 6.27 -9.65 -23.63
C CYS A 177 7.60 -9.97 -24.34
N ASP A 178 7.74 -9.58 -25.60
CA ASP A 178 8.88 -9.97 -26.44
C ASP A 178 10.16 -9.32 -25.92
N ASN A 179 11.26 -10.08 -25.90
CA ASN A 179 12.56 -9.69 -25.32
C ASN A 179 12.54 -9.22 -23.85
N THR A 180 11.38 -9.24 -23.18
CA THR A 180 11.19 -8.82 -21.80
C THR A 180 10.87 -10.02 -20.90
N LEU A 181 9.81 -10.77 -21.22
CA LEU A 181 9.42 -11.99 -20.51
C LEU A 181 10.05 -13.25 -21.11
N TRP A 182 10.45 -13.21 -22.37
CA TRP A 182 11.19 -14.26 -23.07
C TRP A 182 12.10 -13.61 -24.10
N GLY A 183 13.08 -14.34 -24.63
CA GLY A 183 13.89 -13.83 -25.75
C GLY A 183 13.25 -14.16 -27.09
N GLY A 184 13.31 -13.24 -28.05
CA GLY A 184 12.73 -13.42 -29.38
C GLY A 184 11.33 -12.82 -29.54
N VAL A 185 10.84 -12.81 -30.78
CA VAL A 185 9.54 -12.23 -31.15
C VAL A 185 8.55 -13.33 -31.46
N VAL A 186 7.51 -13.49 -30.63
CA VAL A 186 6.57 -14.61 -30.74
C VAL A 186 5.84 -14.65 -32.09
N GLY A 187 5.53 -13.48 -32.67
CA GLY A 187 4.85 -13.39 -33.97
C GLY A 187 5.70 -13.88 -35.16
N GLU A 188 7.03 -13.93 -34.99
CA GLU A 188 7.97 -14.38 -36.03
C GLU A 188 8.45 -15.82 -35.79
N GLU A 189 8.77 -16.13 -34.53
CA GLU A 189 9.40 -17.40 -34.14
C GLU A 189 8.39 -18.46 -33.68
N GLY A 190 7.16 -18.06 -33.38
CA GLY A 190 6.13 -18.92 -32.81
C GLY A 190 6.39 -19.29 -31.34
N PRO A 191 5.42 -19.97 -30.68
CA PRO A 191 5.42 -20.19 -29.23
C PRO A 191 6.53 -21.14 -28.73
N PHE A 192 7.11 -21.95 -29.61
CA PHE A 192 8.20 -22.88 -29.31
C PHE A 192 9.57 -22.35 -29.77
N GLY A 193 9.61 -21.32 -30.61
CA GLY A 193 10.85 -20.69 -31.08
C GLY A 193 11.43 -19.68 -30.09
N ILE A 194 10.56 -19.08 -29.26
CA ILE A 194 10.99 -18.13 -28.23
C ILE A 194 11.97 -18.78 -27.22
N LYS A 195 12.94 -17.99 -26.78
CA LYS A 195 13.99 -18.40 -25.85
C LYS A 195 13.44 -18.31 -24.43
N LEU A 196 12.87 -19.42 -23.95
CA LEU A 196 12.35 -19.57 -22.60
C LEU A 196 12.48 -21.04 -22.13
N GLY A 197 13.36 -21.30 -21.17
CA GLY A 197 13.67 -22.67 -20.74
C GLY A 197 14.99 -22.77 -19.98
N MET A 198 15.61 -23.94 -19.98
CA MET A 198 16.83 -24.22 -19.21
C MET A 198 18.12 -23.79 -19.92
N ASP A 199 18.07 -23.58 -21.24
CA ASP A 199 19.23 -23.18 -22.04
C ASP A 199 19.42 -21.66 -22.05
N TYR A 200 20.66 -21.21 -22.27
CA TYR A 200 20.95 -19.79 -22.44
C TYR A 200 20.47 -19.29 -23.82
N PRO A 201 19.81 -18.12 -23.91
CA PRO A 201 19.50 -17.15 -22.84
C PRO A 201 18.16 -17.38 -22.13
N GLY A 202 17.38 -18.41 -22.50
CA GLY A 202 16.06 -18.69 -21.91
C GLY A 202 16.04 -18.87 -20.39
N ILE A 203 17.11 -19.39 -19.80
CA ILE A 203 17.24 -19.56 -18.34
C ILE A 203 17.25 -18.23 -17.59
N CYS A 204 17.74 -17.17 -18.23
CA CYS A 204 17.73 -15.83 -17.65
C CYS A 204 16.30 -15.30 -17.52
N PHE A 205 15.50 -15.43 -18.58
CA PHE A 205 14.09 -15.05 -18.60
C PHE A 205 13.25 -15.90 -17.65
N GLN A 206 13.47 -17.22 -17.62
CA GLN A 206 12.77 -18.10 -16.68
C GLN A 206 13.08 -17.72 -15.21
N SER A 207 14.34 -17.39 -14.91
CA SER A 207 14.73 -16.93 -13.57
C SER A 207 14.08 -15.60 -13.21
N PHE A 208 14.02 -14.66 -14.16
CA PHE A 208 13.32 -13.38 -13.98
C PHE A 208 11.82 -13.57 -13.71
N GLN A 209 11.14 -14.44 -14.46
CA GLN A 209 9.73 -14.76 -14.23
C GLN A 209 9.47 -15.39 -12.86
N LYS A 210 10.35 -16.28 -12.38
CA LYS A 210 10.25 -16.86 -11.02
C LYS A 210 10.31 -15.77 -9.93
N LEU A 211 11.20 -14.79 -10.10
CA LEU A 211 11.33 -13.67 -9.17
C LEU A 211 10.09 -12.76 -9.19
N LEU A 212 9.56 -12.45 -10.37
CA LEU A 212 8.29 -11.72 -10.53
C LEU A 212 7.12 -12.44 -9.84
N LEU A 213 7.02 -13.76 -10.01
CA LEU A 213 5.98 -14.56 -9.36
C LEU A 213 6.10 -14.48 -7.83
N LYS A 214 7.31 -14.62 -7.28
CA LYS A 214 7.55 -14.43 -5.83
C LYS A 214 7.22 -13.03 -5.34
N LEU A 215 7.42 -12.02 -6.16
CA LEU A 215 7.02 -10.66 -5.83
C LEU A 215 5.49 -10.51 -5.82
N SER A 216 4.80 -11.20 -6.75
CA SER A 216 3.34 -11.24 -6.79
C SER A 216 2.71 -11.94 -5.58
N GLU A 217 3.30 -13.05 -5.13
CA GLU A 217 2.92 -13.74 -3.88
C GLU A 217 2.99 -12.80 -2.66
N LYS A 218 3.86 -11.78 -2.69
CA LYS A 218 3.97 -10.73 -1.66
C LYS A 218 3.02 -9.54 -1.85
N GLY A 219 2.03 -9.65 -2.74
CA GLY A 219 0.99 -8.64 -2.93
C GLY A 219 1.27 -7.60 -4.02
N VAL A 220 2.31 -7.78 -4.85
CA VAL A 220 2.55 -6.90 -6.01
C VAL A 220 1.70 -7.36 -7.19
N ILE A 221 1.03 -6.41 -7.83
CA ILE A 221 0.15 -6.67 -8.97
C ILE A 221 1.01 -6.83 -10.22
N LEU A 222 0.81 -7.91 -10.97
CA LEU A 222 1.43 -8.09 -12.28
C LEU A 222 0.39 -7.84 -13.38
N ALA A 223 0.79 -7.05 -14.37
CA ALA A 223 0.01 -6.81 -15.57
C ALA A 223 0.90 -6.86 -16.81
N VAL A 224 0.31 -7.07 -17.98
CA VAL A 224 1.02 -7.07 -19.28
C VAL A 224 0.53 -5.93 -20.15
N CYS A 225 1.44 -5.23 -20.80
CA CYS A 225 1.15 -4.24 -21.84
C CYS A 225 2.12 -4.45 -23.00
N SER A 226 1.69 -5.22 -24.00
CA SER A 226 2.54 -5.65 -25.11
C SER A 226 1.90 -5.40 -26.48
N LYS A 227 2.74 -5.13 -27.47
CA LYS A 227 2.34 -4.99 -28.88
C LYS A 227 2.45 -6.32 -29.61
N ASN A 228 1.50 -7.22 -29.34
CA ASN A 228 1.38 -8.51 -30.02
C ASN A 228 -0.06 -8.81 -30.43
N ASN A 229 -0.25 -9.88 -31.20
CA ASN A 229 -1.56 -10.49 -31.32
C ASN A 229 -1.84 -11.34 -30.09
N LEU A 230 -3.02 -11.17 -29.49
CA LEU A 230 -3.42 -11.89 -28.29
C LEU A 230 -3.35 -13.42 -28.45
N LYS A 231 -3.72 -13.94 -29.63
CA LYS A 231 -3.71 -15.38 -29.92
C LYS A 231 -2.31 -16.00 -29.79
N ASP A 232 -1.29 -15.31 -30.31
CA ASP A 232 0.10 -15.81 -30.31
C ASP A 232 0.64 -15.88 -28.87
N VAL A 233 0.32 -14.87 -28.05
CA VAL A 233 0.70 -14.84 -26.63
C VAL A 233 -0.08 -15.88 -25.81
N GLN A 234 -1.37 -16.05 -26.08
CA GLN A 234 -2.18 -17.11 -25.44
C GLN A 234 -1.62 -18.49 -25.76
N GLU A 235 -1.17 -18.73 -27.00
CA GLU A 235 -0.57 -20.00 -27.37
C GLU A 235 0.72 -20.28 -26.59
N VAL A 236 1.54 -19.25 -26.31
CA VAL A 236 2.69 -19.37 -25.39
C VAL A 236 2.23 -19.75 -23.98
N TRP A 237 1.20 -19.07 -23.46
CA TRP A 237 0.68 -19.34 -22.11
C TRP A 237 0.15 -20.77 -21.94
N ASP A 238 -0.52 -21.30 -22.97
CA ASP A 238 -1.16 -22.61 -22.92
C ASP A 238 -0.19 -23.76 -23.23
N LYS A 239 0.74 -23.55 -24.17
CA LYS A 239 1.58 -24.63 -24.70
C LYS A 239 3.01 -24.66 -24.18
N ASN A 240 3.53 -23.55 -23.66
CA ASN A 240 4.91 -23.49 -23.18
C ASN A 240 4.98 -23.70 -21.65
N PRO A 241 5.40 -24.90 -21.17
CA PRO A 241 5.39 -25.21 -19.74
C PRO A 241 6.43 -24.39 -18.94
N ASN A 242 7.38 -23.75 -19.61
CA ASN A 242 8.38 -22.90 -18.97
C ASN A 242 7.86 -21.49 -18.69
N HIS A 243 6.70 -21.11 -19.25
CA HIS A 243 6.10 -19.80 -19.06
C HIS A 243 5.26 -19.76 -17.78
N LEU A 244 5.63 -18.85 -16.87
CA LEU A 244 5.02 -18.73 -15.55
C LEU A 244 4.06 -17.54 -15.42
N ILE A 245 4.23 -16.50 -16.24
CA ILE A 245 3.45 -15.25 -16.15
C ILE A 245 2.24 -15.29 -17.09
N ASN A 246 1.31 -16.21 -16.81
CA ASN A 246 0.10 -16.41 -17.60
C ASN A 246 -1.14 -15.72 -16.99
N SER A 247 -2.30 -15.90 -17.63
CA SER A 247 -3.59 -15.35 -17.21
C SER A 247 -4.01 -15.70 -15.78
N ASN A 248 -3.51 -16.79 -15.20
CA ASN A 248 -3.78 -17.15 -13.80
C ASN A 248 -2.98 -16.31 -12.80
N VAL A 249 -1.86 -15.73 -13.25
CA VAL A 249 -0.97 -14.89 -12.42
C VAL A 249 -1.27 -13.41 -12.62
N LEU A 250 -1.57 -13.00 -13.85
CA LEU A 250 -1.83 -11.62 -14.21
C LEU A 250 -3.17 -11.11 -13.64
N SER A 251 -3.19 -9.84 -13.24
CA SER A 251 -4.42 -9.15 -12.80
C SER A 251 -5.05 -8.31 -13.91
N ALA A 252 -4.30 -7.98 -14.96
CA ALA A 252 -4.78 -7.30 -16.15
C ALA A 252 -3.78 -7.51 -17.30
N TYR A 253 -4.25 -7.47 -18.54
CA TYR A 253 -3.36 -7.41 -19.70
C TYR A 253 -3.97 -6.57 -20.82
N ARG A 254 -3.10 -5.95 -21.61
CA ARG A 254 -3.40 -5.30 -22.89
C ARG A 254 -2.38 -5.81 -23.90
N ILE A 255 -2.85 -6.72 -24.74
CA ILE A 255 -2.05 -7.34 -25.80
C ILE A 255 -2.73 -6.97 -27.10
N ASN A 256 -2.31 -5.85 -27.68
CA ASN A 256 -2.90 -5.26 -28.87
C ASN A 256 -1.92 -4.24 -29.48
N TRP A 257 -2.27 -3.67 -30.63
CA TRP A 257 -1.43 -2.71 -31.36
C TRP A 257 -1.66 -1.23 -30.97
N GLN A 258 -2.41 -0.96 -29.88
CA GLN A 258 -2.57 0.41 -29.36
C GLN A 258 -1.28 0.87 -28.64
N ASP A 259 -1.13 2.17 -28.46
CA ASP A 259 0.04 2.71 -27.78
C ASP A 259 0.08 2.28 -26.30
N LYS A 260 1.29 2.05 -25.78
CA LYS A 260 1.46 1.49 -24.43
C LYS A 260 1.03 2.46 -23.33
N ALA A 261 1.13 3.78 -23.53
CA ALA A 261 0.69 4.76 -22.55
C ALA A 261 -0.83 4.71 -22.35
N SER A 262 -1.62 4.67 -23.43
CA SER A 262 -3.08 4.52 -23.36
C SER A 262 -3.47 3.18 -22.73
N ASN A 263 -2.79 2.10 -23.11
CA ASN A 263 -3.02 0.78 -22.52
C ASN A 263 -2.73 0.77 -21.01
N ILE A 264 -1.62 1.37 -20.55
CA ILE A 264 -1.29 1.49 -19.12
C ILE A 264 -2.35 2.30 -18.37
N LYS A 265 -2.86 3.41 -18.93
CA LYS A 265 -3.98 4.15 -18.33
C LYS A 265 -5.22 3.28 -18.17
N SER A 266 -5.58 2.52 -19.20
CA SER A 266 -6.74 1.62 -19.14
C SER A 266 -6.55 0.49 -18.11
N ILE A 267 -5.32 0.00 -17.91
CA ILE A 267 -4.98 -0.97 -16.87
C ILE A 267 -5.11 -0.32 -15.49
N ALA A 268 -4.64 0.92 -15.32
CA ALA A 268 -4.75 1.67 -14.08
C ALA A 268 -6.21 1.91 -13.67
N GLU A 269 -7.08 2.25 -14.63
CA GLU A 269 -8.52 2.38 -14.45
C GLU A 269 -9.17 1.05 -14.05
N GLU A 270 -8.86 -0.04 -14.76
CA GLU A 270 -9.38 -1.38 -14.47
C GLU A 270 -9.00 -1.86 -13.06
N LEU A 271 -7.74 -1.62 -12.66
CA LEU A 271 -7.22 -1.98 -11.34
C LEU A 271 -7.59 -0.97 -10.25
N ASN A 272 -8.22 0.16 -10.60
CA ASN A 272 -8.54 1.28 -9.69
C ASN A 272 -7.35 1.74 -8.83
N ILE A 273 -6.18 1.88 -9.46
CA ILE A 273 -4.96 2.40 -8.83
C ILE A 273 -4.34 3.49 -9.72
N GLY A 274 -3.78 4.53 -9.10
CA GLY A 274 -3.13 5.62 -9.85
C GLY A 274 -1.87 5.14 -10.58
N THR A 275 -1.59 5.73 -11.74
CA THR A 275 -0.39 5.49 -12.56
C THR A 275 0.91 5.81 -11.81
N ASP A 276 0.85 6.70 -10.82
CA ASP A 276 1.94 6.96 -9.87
C ASP A 276 2.34 5.73 -9.04
N SER A 277 1.51 4.68 -9.01
CA SER A 277 1.78 3.39 -8.37
C SER A 277 2.36 2.33 -9.33
N PHE A 278 2.72 2.68 -10.57
CA PHE A 278 3.17 1.71 -11.58
C PHE A 278 4.69 1.76 -11.80
N VAL A 279 5.25 0.58 -12.08
CA VAL A 279 6.56 0.39 -12.71
C VAL A 279 6.33 -0.28 -14.06
N PHE A 280 6.86 0.29 -15.14
CA PHE A 280 6.76 -0.26 -16.49
C PHE A 280 8.13 -0.79 -16.95
N ILE A 281 8.16 -2.06 -17.35
CA ILE A 281 9.37 -2.78 -17.74
C ILE A 281 9.21 -3.25 -19.19
N ASP A 282 10.13 -2.81 -20.05
CA ASP A 282 10.13 -3.00 -21.49
C ASP A 282 11.56 -2.95 -22.00
N ASP A 283 11.96 -3.86 -22.89
CA ASP A 283 13.29 -3.90 -23.50
C ASP A 283 13.51 -2.74 -24.48
N ASN A 284 12.45 -2.27 -25.13
CA ASN A 284 12.51 -1.28 -26.18
C ASN A 284 12.68 0.15 -25.61
N PRO A 285 13.82 0.82 -25.85
CA PRO A 285 14.07 2.16 -25.33
C PRO A 285 13.09 3.22 -25.87
N VAL A 286 12.52 3.02 -27.06
CA VAL A 286 11.54 3.93 -27.67
C VAL A 286 10.23 3.88 -26.90
N GLU A 287 9.71 2.68 -26.62
CA GLU A 287 8.47 2.51 -25.84
C GLU A 287 8.66 3.02 -24.40
N ARG A 288 9.83 2.75 -23.78
CA ARG A 288 10.19 3.36 -22.48
C ARG A 288 10.17 4.89 -22.53
N GLY A 289 10.74 5.49 -23.58
CA GLY A 289 10.75 6.94 -23.78
C GLY A 289 9.35 7.54 -23.90
N LEU A 290 8.49 6.92 -24.72
CA LEU A 290 7.11 7.35 -24.90
C LEU A 290 6.31 7.28 -23.59
N VAL A 291 6.45 6.20 -22.82
CA VAL A 291 5.78 6.09 -21.51
C VAL A 291 6.31 7.15 -20.54
N LYS A 292 7.62 7.42 -20.49
CA LYS A 292 8.19 8.50 -19.65
C LYS A 292 7.62 9.88 -20.03
N GLU A 293 7.36 10.13 -21.31
CA GLU A 293 6.81 11.41 -21.80
C GLU A 293 5.32 11.57 -21.50
N PHE A 294 4.50 10.57 -21.84
CA PHE A 294 3.04 10.64 -21.70
C PHE A 294 2.53 10.33 -20.29
N LEU A 295 3.33 9.65 -19.46
CA LEU A 295 3.01 9.20 -18.11
C LEU A 295 4.21 9.41 -17.17
N PRO A 296 4.61 10.66 -16.88
CA PRO A 296 5.80 10.98 -16.08
C PRO A 296 5.76 10.43 -14.64
N GLU A 297 4.57 10.10 -14.14
CA GLU A 297 4.37 9.49 -12.83
C GLU A 297 4.68 7.98 -12.78
N VAL A 298 4.70 7.29 -13.93
CA VAL A 298 5.06 5.87 -14.03
C VAL A 298 6.59 5.74 -13.91
N ALA A 299 7.05 4.82 -13.06
CA ALA A 299 8.48 4.55 -12.97
C ALA A 299 8.89 3.65 -14.15
N VAL A 300 9.91 4.06 -14.89
CA VAL A 300 10.38 3.33 -16.08
C VAL A 300 11.90 3.09 -15.93
N PRO A 301 12.29 2.01 -15.24
CA PRO A 301 13.70 1.66 -15.07
C PRO A 301 14.36 1.30 -16.40
N ASP A 302 15.67 1.51 -16.50
CA ASP A 302 16.42 1.19 -17.71
C ASP A 302 16.67 -0.31 -17.78
N PHE A 303 16.04 -0.97 -18.75
CA PHE A 303 16.16 -2.41 -18.97
C PHE A 303 17.57 -2.78 -19.44
N PRO A 304 18.15 -3.87 -18.94
CA PRO A 304 19.50 -4.26 -19.32
C PRO A 304 19.59 -4.74 -20.76
N ASP A 305 20.71 -4.45 -21.43
CA ASP A 305 20.96 -4.90 -22.80
C ASP A 305 21.19 -6.42 -22.89
N LYS A 306 21.61 -7.05 -21.77
CA LYS A 306 22.03 -8.45 -21.75
C LYS A 306 21.14 -9.28 -20.82
N PRO A 307 20.59 -10.42 -21.29
CA PRO A 307 19.66 -11.23 -20.50
C PRO A 307 20.22 -11.69 -19.14
N TYR A 308 21.52 -11.95 -19.03
CA TYR A 308 22.12 -12.40 -17.76
C TYR A 308 22.11 -11.34 -16.65
N GLU A 309 21.81 -10.07 -16.98
CA GLU A 309 21.71 -8.98 -16.00
C GLU A 309 20.29 -8.84 -15.42
N LEU A 310 19.30 -9.56 -15.96
CA LEU A 310 17.89 -9.50 -15.52
C LEU A 310 17.68 -9.76 -14.04
N VAL A 311 18.50 -10.63 -13.43
CA VAL A 311 18.42 -10.93 -12.00
C VAL A 311 18.85 -9.73 -11.16
N ASN A 312 19.96 -9.08 -11.53
CA ASN A 312 20.43 -7.87 -10.83
C ASN A 312 19.46 -6.70 -11.05
N PHE A 313 18.95 -6.57 -12.28
CA PHE A 313 17.91 -5.60 -12.61
C PHE A 313 16.64 -5.80 -11.77
N PHE A 314 16.17 -7.04 -11.60
CA PHE A 314 15.03 -7.34 -10.72
C PHE A 314 15.27 -6.85 -9.29
N TRP A 315 16.43 -7.15 -8.72
CA TRP A 315 16.75 -6.73 -7.36
C TRP A 315 16.80 -5.22 -7.24
N GLN A 316 17.40 -4.53 -8.19
CA GLN A 316 17.38 -3.07 -8.25
C GLN A 316 15.94 -2.52 -8.26
N VAL A 317 15.08 -3.01 -9.15
CA VAL A 317 13.67 -2.61 -9.24
C VAL A 317 12.93 -2.90 -7.93
N TYR A 318 13.17 -4.06 -7.32
CA TYR A 318 12.58 -4.43 -6.04
C TYR A 318 12.99 -3.44 -4.94
N HIS A 319 14.28 -3.13 -4.83
CA HIS A 319 14.83 -2.22 -3.83
C HIS A 319 14.34 -0.79 -4.00
N ASP A 320 14.32 -0.29 -5.23
CA ASP A 320 13.96 1.09 -5.53
C ASP A 320 12.45 1.35 -5.38
N TYR A 321 11.59 0.37 -5.66
CA TYR A 321 10.14 0.62 -5.83
C TYR A 321 9.21 -0.22 -4.94
N PHE A 322 9.64 -1.41 -4.50
CA PHE A 322 8.77 -2.39 -3.85
C PHE A 322 9.21 -2.83 -2.45
N MET A 323 10.39 -2.42 -2.00
CA MET A 323 10.93 -2.74 -0.69
C MET A 323 10.09 -2.05 0.41
N ALA A 324 9.13 -2.79 0.96
CA ALA A 324 8.40 -2.42 2.16
C ALA A 324 9.05 -3.08 3.38
N TYR A 325 9.21 -2.33 4.47
CA TYR A 325 9.68 -2.86 5.76
C TYR A 325 8.60 -3.67 6.50
N GLU A 326 7.34 -3.59 6.07
CA GLU A 326 6.23 -4.39 6.60
C GLU A 326 5.29 -4.78 5.45
N PHE A 327 5.21 -6.07 5.13
CA PHE A 327 4.11 -6.60 4.32
C PHE A 327 2.91 -6.78 5.23
N SER A 328 1.85 -5.98 5.01
CA SER A 328 0.61 -6.18 5.73
C SER A 328 -0.10 -7.43 5.18
N ALA A 329 -0.74 -8.22 6.05
CA ALA A 329 -1.62 -9.33 5.62
C ALA A 329 -2.77 -8.86 4.70
N GLU A 330 -3.06 -7.55 4.69
CA GLU A 330 -4.02 -6.90 3.80
C GLU A 330 -3.54 -6.87 2.34
N ASP A 331 -2.22 -6.86 2.08
CA ASP A 331 -1.67 -6.78 0.73
C ASP A 331 -1.66 -8.14 0.01
N MET A 332 -1.48 -9.24 0.74
CA MET A 332 -1.61 -10.60 0.17
C MET A 332 -3.04 -10.88 -0.32
N LYS A 333 -4.06 -10.40 0.41
CA LYS A 333 -5.47 -10.54 0.02
C LYS A 333 -5.88 -9.66 -1.17
N LYS A 334 -5.12 -8.60 -1.48
CA LYS A 334 -5.46 -7.67 -2.59
C LYS A 334 -5.17 -8.27 -3.95
N THR A 335 -4.06 -9.01 -4.14
CA THR A 335 -3.76 -9.65 -5.44
C THR A 335 -4.85 -10.63 -5.84
N GLU A 336 -5.33 -11.44 -4.90
CA GLU A 336 -6.43 -12.38 -5.14
C GLU A 336 -7.74 -11.66 -5.49
N GLN A 337 -8.02 -10.54 -4.81
CA GLN A 337 -9.15 -9.67 -5.10
C GLN A 337 -9.10 -9.04 -6.51
N TYR A 338 -7.92 -8.62 -6.98
CA TYR A 338 -7.78 -8.07 -8.34
C TYR A 338 -7.99 -9.14 -9.41
N LYS A 339 -7.47 -10.36 -9.19
CA LYS A 339 -7.75 -11.50 -10.08
C LYS A 339 -9.24 -11.82 -10.17
N GLN A 340 -9.93 -11.84 -9.02
CA GLN A 340 -11.38 -12.02 -9.00
C GLN A 340 -12.09 -10.89 -9.76
N ASN A 341 -11.65 -9.64 -9.63
CA ASN A 341 -12.21 -8.52 -10.39
C ASN A 341 -11.94 -8.61 -11.91
N PHE A 342 -10.79 -9.13 -12.34
CA PHE A 342 -10.50 -9.41 -13.76
C PHE A 342 -11.46 -10.45 -14.33
N PHE A 343 -11.60 -11.61 -13.69
CA PHE A 343 -12.55 -12.64 -14.11
C PHE A 343 -14.00 -12.14 -14.05
N ARG A 344 -14.33 -11.26 -13.10
CA ARG A 344 -15.63 -10.57 -13.04
C ARG A 344 -15.86 -9.68 -14.26
N ASN A 345 -14.89 -8.84 -14.64
CA ASN A 345 -15.00 -7.98 -15.82
C ASN A 345 -15.06 -8.76 -17.14
N GLU A 346 -14.31 -9.85 -17.27
CA GLU A 346 -14.44 -10.76 -18.42
C GLU A 346 -15.82 -11.42 -18.45
N SER A 347 -16.34 -11.89 -17.31
CA SER A 347 -17.69 -12.46 -17.26
C SER A 347 -18.77 -11.43 -17.56
N LYS A 348 -18.57 -10.16 -17.23
CA LYS A 348 -19.48 -9.06 -17.56
C LYS A 348 -19.63 -8.87 -19.07
N LYS A 349 -18.59 -9.16 -19.86
CA LYS A 349 -18.66 -9.11 -21.34
C LYS A 349 -19.52 -10.23 -21.94
N ALA A 350 -19.88 -11.24 -21.15
CA ALA A 350 -20.72 -12.36 -21.60
C ALA A 350 -22.23 -12.10 -21.41
N PHE A 351 -22.62 -10.95 -20.84
CA PHE A 351 -24.02 -10.57 -20.64
C PHE A 351 -24.31 -9.25 -21.36
N ASP A 352 -25.40 -9.22 -22.13
CA ASP A 352 -25.86 -8.02 -22.84
C ASP A 352 -26.66 -7.08 -21.93
N ASP A 353 -27.21 -7.59 -20.82
CA ASP A 353 -27.98 -6.84 -19.82
C ASP A 353 -27.32 -6.83 -18.43
N MET A 354 -27.34 -5.65 -17.79
CA MET A 354 -26.72 -5.42 -16.48
C MET A 354 -27.50 -6.09 -15.35
N ASP A 355 -28.84 -6.14 -15.42
CA ASP A 355 -29.66 -6.74 -14.37
C ASP A 355 -29.51 -8.28 -14.38
N ASP A 356 -29.41 -8.89 -15.56
CA ASP A 356 -29.05 -10.31 -15.71
C ASP A 356 -27.67 -10.64 -15.11
N TYR A 357 -26.67 -9.79 -15.37
CA TYR A 357 -25.35 -9.94 -14.77
C TYR A 357 -25.40 -9.85 -13.24
N LEU A 358 -26.06 -8.83 -12.68
CA LEU A 358 -26.16 -8.62 -11.24
C LEU A 358 -26.94 -9.74 -10.54
N SER A 359 -28.02 -10.23 -11.16
CA SER A 359 -28.76 -11.41 -10.69
C SER A 359 -27.87 -12.65 -10.64
N SER A 360 -27.05 -12.86 -11.69
CA SER A 360 -26.13 -14.00 -11.75
C SER A 360 -25.08 -14.02 -10.64
N LEU A 361 -24.81 -12.89 -9.96
CA LEU A 361 -23.82 -12.79 -8.89
C LEU A 361 -24.28 -13.43 -7.59
N GLY A 362 -25.60 -13.60 -7.38
CA GLY A 362 -26.16 -14.16 -6.15
C GLY A 362 -25.72 -13.40 -4.89
N MET A 363 -25.93 -12.08 -4.87
CA MET A 363 -25.39 -11.23 -3.81
C MET A 363 -26.14 -11.39 -2.47
N GLU A 364 -25.37 -11.68 -1.42
CA GLU A 364 -25.83 -11.72 -0.03
C GLU A 364 -25.28 -10.52 0.74
N ILE A 365 -26.17 -9.76 1.37
CA ILE A 365 -25.85 -8.52 2.08
C ILE A 365 -26.34 -8.65 3.52
N ASP A 366 -25.41 -8.71 4.46
CA ASP A 366 -25.71 -8.68 5.90
C ASP A 366 -25.50 -7.25 6.41
N ILE A 367 -26.58 -6.60 6.85
CA ILE A 367 -26.54 -5.30 7.50
C ILE A 367 -26.41 -5.53 9.01
N ILE A 368 -25.32 -5.05 9.60
CA ILE A 368 -24.91 -5.33 10.98
C ILE A 368 -24.76 -4.01 11.73
N GLN A 369 -25.34 -3.93 12.93
CA GLN A 369 -25.14 -2.78 13.82
C GLN A 369 -23.69 -2.73 14.34
N ALA A 370 -23.16 -1.53 14.53
CA ALA A 370 -21.82 -1.36 15.06
C ALA A 370 -21.68 -1.96 16.47
N ASN A 371 -20.64 -2.75 16.68
CA ASN A 371 -20.31 -3.43 17.93
C ASN A 371 -18.78 -3.53 18.07
N GLU A 372 -18.29 -4.09 19.18
CA GLU A 372 -16.85 -4.18 19.47
C GLU A 372 -16.04 -4.89 18.38
N SER A 373 -16.63 -5.87 17.68
CA SER A 373 -15.94 -6.66 16.66
C SER A 373 -15.77 -5.93 15.31
N ASN A 374 -16.63 -4.96 14.99
CA ASN A 374 -16.66 -4.32 13.67
C ASN A 374 -16.32 -2.81 13.70
N ILE A 375 -16.33 -2.17 14.86
CA ILE A 375 -16.15 -0.71 14.97
C ILE A 375 -14.78 -0.22 14.50
N SER A 376 -13.72 -1.00 14.75
CA SER A 376 -12.36 -0.71 14.25
C SER A 376 -12.33 -0.69 12.72
N ARG A 377 -13.04 -1.63 12.08
CA ARG A 377 -13.15 -1.71 10.63
C ARG A 377 -13.95 -0.55 10.05
N ILE A 378 -15.03 -0.13 10.70
CA ILE A 378 -15.82 1.06 10.32
C ILE A 378 -14.93 2.31 10.38
N ALA A 379 -14.21 2.52 11.49
CA ALA A 379 -13.27 3.64 11.63
C ALA A 379 -12.24 3.64 10.49
N GLN A 380 -11.61 2.50 10.21
CA GLN A 380 -10.66 2.34 9.11
C GLN A 380 -11.26 2.70 7.74
N MET A 381 -12.53 2.36 7.49
CA MET A 381 -13.22 2.74 6.26
C MET A 381 -13.43 4.25 6.16
N THR A 382 -13.81 4.92 7.27
CA THR A 382 -13.92 6.38 7.28
C THR A 382 -12.59 7.04 6.92
N GLN A 383 -11.45 6.46 7.32
CA GLN A 383 -10.10 6.96 7.02
C GLN A 383 -9.66 6.73 5.56
N LYS A 384 -9.94 5.55 5.01
CA LYS A 384 -9.40 5.12 3.71
C LYS A 384 -10.31 5.48 2.51
N THR A 385 -11.62 5.62 2.71
CA THR A 385 -12.57 5.78 1.59
C THR A 385 -12.70 7.24 1.14
N ASN A 386 -12.37 7.48 -0.13
CA ASN A 386 -12.38 8.81 -0.76
C ASN A 386 -13.30 8.93 -1.98
N GLN A 387 -13.44 7.87 -2.80
CA GLN A 387 -14.17 7.94 -4.07
C GLN A 387 -15.69 8.02 -3.87
N PHE A 388 -16.24 7.10 -3.08
CA PHE A 388 -17.66 7.09 -2.73
C PHE A 388 -17.82 7.37 -1.24
N ASN A 389 -17.80 8.65 -0.89
CA ASN A 389 -17.98 9.14 0.47
C ASN A 389 -18.69 10.49 0.43
N LEU A 390 -19.85 10.58 1.08
CA LEU A 390 -20.68 11.78 1.05
C LEU A 390 -20.00 13.01 1.66
N THR A 391 -19.33 12.84 2.80
CA THR A 391 -18.83 13.97 3.60
C THR A 391 -17.31 13.96 3.77
N THR A 392 -16.65 12.83 3.52
CA THR A 392 -15.21 12.59 3.78
C THR A 392 -14.78 12.81 5.23
N ARG A 393 -15.74 12.82 6.17
CA ARG A 393 -15.46 12.87 7.62
C ARG A 393 -14.68 11.65 8.07
N ARG A 394 -13.73 11.88 8.97
CA ARG A 394 -12.77 10.89 9.46
C ARG A 394 -12.99 10.67 10.93
N TYR A 395 -13.34 9.44 11.28
CA TYR A 395 -13.63 9.07 12.66
C TYR A 395 -12.61 8.06 13.18
N THR A 396 -12.21 8.24 14.44
CA THR A 396 -11.48 7.23 15.20
C THR A 396 -12.46 6.25 15.84
N GLN A 397 -11.94 5.12 16.35
CA GLN A 397 -12.76 4.14 17.05
C GLN A 397 -13.44 4.75 18.28
N GLU A 398 -12.72 5.57 19.04
CA GLU A 398 -13.21 6.24 20.24
C GLU A 398 -14.33 7.23 19.91
N GLN A 399 -14.21 7.96 18.80
CA GLN A 399 -15.25 8.87 18.34
C GLN A 399 -16.52 8.13 17.95
N LEU A 400 -16.42 7.00 17.24
CA LEU A 400 -17.60 6.19 16.87
C LEU A 400 -18.27 5.59 18.11
N GLN A 401 -17.48 5.11 19.08
CA GLN A 401 -18.01 4.62 20.36
C GLN A 401 -18.71 5.72 21.15
N TYR A 402 -18.15 6.92 21.16
CA TYR A 402 -18.80 8.09 21.77
C TYR A 402 -20.11 8.44 21.06
N MET A 403 -20.15 8.43 19.72
CA MET A 403 -21.39 8.68 18.97
C MET A 403 -22.47 7.64 19.29
N LEU A 404 -22.10 6.35 19.40
CA LEU A 404 -23.02 5.29 19.84
C LEU A 404 -23.56 5.57 21.24
N SER A 405 -22.72 6.01 22.18
CA SER A 405 -23.17 6.33 23.55
C SER A 405 -24.10 7.55 23.61
N GLN A 406 -24.02 8.45 22.63
CA GLN A 406 -24.96 9.57 22.44
C GLN A 406 -26.23 9.18 21.67
N GLY A 407 -26.41 7.89 21.35
CA GLY A 407 -27.62 7.39 20.69
C GLY A 407 -27.59 7.41 19.17
N ALA A 408 -26.42 7.59 18.55
CA ALA A 408 -26.26 7.46 17.10
C ALA A 408 -26.49 6.01 16.64
N SER A 409 -27.10 5.86 15.47
CA SER A 409 -27.32 4.61 14.78
C SER A 409 -26.19 4.38 13.77
N ILE A 410 -25.23 3.52 14.12
CA ILE A 410 -24.09 3.19 13.25
C ILE A 410 -24.26 1.76 12.72
N TYR A 411 -24.20 1.61 11.39
CA TYR A 411 -24.33 0.32 10.71
C TYR A 411 -23.22 0.12 9.69
N CYS A 412 -22.97 -1.16 9.40
CA CYS A 412 -22.12 -1.57 8.30
C CYS A 412 -22.78 -2.69 7.49
N ALA A 413 -22.39 -2.84 6.22
CA ALA A 413 -22.84 -3.95 5.40
C ALA A 413 -21.68 -4.86 5.03
N HIS A 414 -21.85 -6.15 5.32
CA HIS A 414 -20.99 -7.23 4.89
C HIS A 414 -21.55 -7.85 3.60
N VAL A 415 -20.75 -7.96 2.55
CA VAL A 415 -21.24 -8.32 1.21
C VAL A 415 -20.51 -9.53 0.66
N LYS A 416 -21.26 -10.53 0.22
CA LYS A 416 -20.76 -11.75 -0.41
C LYS A 416 -21.39 -11.93 -1.78
N ASP A 417 -20.64 -12.51 -2.72
CA ASP A 417 -21.12 -12.91 -4.04
C ASP A 417 -20.56 -14.30 -4.40
N LYS A 418 -20.97 -14.85 -5.56
CA LYS A 418 -20.52 -16.16 -6.04
C LYS A 418 -19.00 -16.33 -6.17
N PHE A 419 -18.26 -15.23 -6.33
CA PHE A 419 -16.80 -15.25 -6.48
C PHE A 419 -16.07 -15.13 -5.15
N GLY A 420 -16.74 -14.73 -4.07
CA GLY A 420 -16.12 -14.69 -2.75
C GLY A 420 -16.74 -13.70 -1.77
N ASP A 421 -16.13 -13.65 -0.60
CA ASP A 421 -16.49 -12.74 0.48
C ASP A 421 -15.76 -11.40 0.33
N ASN A 422 -16.50 -10.29 0.19
CA ASN A 422 -15.93 -8.96 0.03
C ASN A 422 -15.68 -8.25 1.38
N GLY A 423 -16.15 -8.85 2.48
CA GLY A 423 -16.06 -8.31 3.82
C GLY A 423 -17.01 -7.13 4.07
N ILE A 424 -16.70 -6.34 5.11
CA ILE A 424 -17.39 -5.09 5.40
C ILE A 424 -17.01 -4.04 4.34
N THR A 425 -18.03 -3.61 3.59
CA THR A 425 -17.86 -2.77 2.40
C THR A 425 -18.70 -1.49 2.42
N ILE A 426 -19.69 -1.37 3.30
CA ILE A 426 -20.49 -0.15 3.46
C ILE A 426 -20.46 0.26 4.94
N ALA A 427 -20.41 1.57 5.20
CA ALA A 427 -20.64 2.13 6.52
C ALA A 427 -21.62 3.30 6.45
N ALA A 428 -22.53 3.36 7.42
CA ALA A 428 -23.52 4.42 7.57
C ALA A 428 -23.55 4.90 9.03
N ILE A 429 -23.51 6.21 9.21
CA ILE A 429 -23.61 6.88 10.51
C ILE A 429 -24.82 7.79 10.44
N ILE A 430 -25.81 7.51 11.28
CA ILE A 430 -27.03 8.31 11.39
C ILE A 430 -27.13 8.83 12.82
N THR A 431 -27.16 10.14 12.96
CA THR A 431 -27.34 10.83 14.23
C THR A 431 -28.77 11.36 14.35
N GLU A 432 -29.16 11.71 15.56
CA GLU A 432 -30.44 12.34 15.83
C GLU A 432 -30.17 13.78 16.26
N LYS A 433 -30.77 14.75 15.57
CA LYS A 433 -30.64 16.16 15.90
C LYS A 433 -32.02 16.82 15.81
N GLU A 434 -32.45 17.48 16.89
CA GLU A 434 -33.70 18.25 16.93
C GLU A 434 -34.93 17.42 16.46
N GLN A 435 -35.05 16.16 16.92
CA GLN A 435 -36.11 15.23 16.50
C GLN A 435 -36.13 14.92 14.98
N CYS A 436 -34.98 15.05 14.31
CA CYS A 436 -34.80 14.66 12.93
C CYS A 436 -33.60 13.72 12.81
N LEU A 437 -33.72 12.70 11.96
CA LEU A 437 -32.59 11.85 11.61
C LEU A 437 -31.64 12.65 10.70
N HIS A 438 -30.35 12.51 10.92
CA HIS A 438 -29.32 13.10 10.09
C HIS A 438 -28.35 12.02 9.63
N LEU A 439 -28.27 11.80 8.31
CA LEU A 439 -27.26 10.96 7.69
C LEU A 439 -25.93 11.72 7.69
N ASP A 440 -25.16 11.51 8.75
CA ASP A 440 -23.85 12.14 8.93
C ASP A 440 -22.84 11.64 7.91
N SER A 441 -22.77 10.33 7.71
CA SER A 441 -21.81 9.71 6.82
C SER A 441 -22.40 8.49 6.14
N TYR A 442 -22.21 8.41 4.84
CA TYR A 442 -22.43 7.19 4.07
C TYR A 442 -21.26 7.00 3.10
N LEU A 443 -20.65 5.83 3.15
CA LEU A 443 -19.48 5.53 2.35
C LEU A 443 -19.47 4.08 1.89
N LEU A 444 -18.82 3.90 0.75
CA LEU A 444 -18.75 2.64 0.05
C LEU A 444 -17.30 2.30 -0.28
N SER A 445 -16.88 1.09 0.07
CA SER A 445 -15.61 0.54 -0.35
C SER A 445 -15.61 0.29 -1.85
N CYS A 446 -14.46 0.51 -2.50
CA CYS A 446 -14.30 0.29 -3.94
C CYS A 446 -14.58 -1.15 -4.39
N ARG A 447 -14.59 -2.12 -3.45
CA ARG A 447 -14.80 -3.55 -3.71
C ARG A 447 -16.17 -3.89 -4.31
N ILE A 448 -17.17 -3.06 -4.07
CA ILE A 448 -18.56 -3.32 -4.47
C ILE A 448 -19.15 -2.18 -5.32
N LEU A 449 -18.31 -1.24 -5.77
CA LEU A 449 -18.74 -0.20 -6.72
C LEU A 449 -19.24 -0.81 -8.03
N GLY A 450 -20.28 -0.21 -8.60
CA GLY A 450 -20.90 -0.68 -9.85
C GLY A 450 -21.82 -1.89 -9.69
N ARG A 451 -22.17 -2.29 -8.46
CA ARG A 451 -23.12 -3.37 -8.15
C ARG A 451 -24.52 -2.87 -7.83
N GLU A 452 -24.74 -1.55 -7.88
CA GLU A 452 -25.99 -0.87 -7.53
C GLU A 452 -26.54 -1.19 -6.13
N ILE A 453 -25.68 -1.65 -5.20
CA ILE A 453 -26.09 -1.98 -3.82
C ILE A 453 -26.18 -0.75 -2.91
N GLU A 454 -25.49 0.34 -3.27
CA GLU A 454 -25.41 1.57 -2.49
C GLU A 454 -26.80 2.15 -2.18
N LYS A 455 -27.66 2.22 -3.20
CA LYS A 455 -29.02 2.76 -3.05
C LYS A 455 -29.86 1.82 -2.17
N THR A 456 -29.81 0.53 -2.47
CA THR A 456 -30.59 -0.51 -1.82
C THR A 456 -30.28 -0.60 -0.32
N VAL A 457 -29.00 -0.60 0.05
CA VAL A 457 -28.58 -0.67 1.46
C VAL A 457 -28.94 0.60 2.22
N LEU A 458 -28.75 1.79 1.63
CA LEU A 458 -29.12 3.04 2.30
C LEU A 458 -30.64 3.12 2.55
N LEU A 459 -31.46 2.74 1.56
CA LEU A 459 -32.92 2.72 1.73
C LEU A 459 -33.37 1.72 2.79
N ALA A 460 -32.80 0.51 2.81
CA ALA A 460 -33.11 -0.49 3.82
C ALA A 460 -32.76 0.00 5.24
N LEU A 461 -31.62 0.68 5.40
CA LEU A 461 -31.22 1.30 6.66
C LEU A 461 -32.17 2.42 7.08
N ILE A 462 -32.54 3.31 6.16
CA ILE A 462 -33.47 4.40 6.44
C ILE A 462 -34.83 3.84 6.88
N ASP A 463 -35.38 2.85 6.17
CA ASP A 463 -36.68 2.24 6.52
C ASP A 463 -36.65 1.60 7.92
N LYS A 464 -35.58 0.86 8.25
CA LYS A 464 -35.38 0.27 9.58
C LYS A 464 -35.33 1.33 10.67
N ILE A 465 -34.49 2.36 10.51
CA ILE A 465 -34.28 3.38 11.55
C ILE A 465 -35.51 4.26 11.73
N LYS A 466 -36.22 4.61 10.63
CA LYS A 466 -37.48 5.35 10.72
C LYS A 466 -38.52 4.59 11.54
N LYS A 467 -38.62 3.26 11.35
CA LYS A 467 -39.51 2.38 12.14
C LYS A 467 -39.10 2.31 13.62
N GLU A 468 -37.81 2.19 13.91
CA GLU A 468 -37.29 2.08 15.28
C GLU A 468 -37.42 3.40 16.06
N LYS A 469 -37.14 4.54 15.41
CA LYS A 469 -37.11 5.86 16.04
C LYS A 469 -38.44 6.64 15.92
N GLN A 470 -39.39 6.15 15.14
CA GLN A 470 -40.67 6.81 14.85
C GLN A 470 -40.52 8.23 14.28
N LEU A 471 -39.43 8.49 13.55
CA LEU A 471 -39.15 9.76 12.88
C LEU A 471 -39.36 9.62 11.37
N SER A 472 -40.05 10.58 10.76
CA SER A 472 -40.39 10.55 9.33
C SER A 472 -39.35 11.21 8.45
N ASN A 473 -38.62 12.21 8.95
CA ASN A 473 -37.72 13.04 8.16
C ASN A 473 -36.26 12.67 8.39
N ILE A 474 -35.50 12.55 7.30
CA ILE A 474 -34.04 12.43 7.34
C ILE A 474 -33.38 13.54 6.52
N THR A 475 -32.39 14.19 7.11
CA THR A 475 -31.52 15.15 6.42
C THR A 475 -30.18 14.51 6.09
N ALA A 476 -29.50 15.01 5.07
CA ALA A 476 -28.17 14.56 4.68
C ALA A 476 -27.40 15.72 4.08
N GLU A 477 -26.08 15.57 3.95
CA GLU A 477 -25.27 16.53 3.22
C GLU A 477 -24.20 15.83 2.38
N PHE A 478 -23.79 16.51 1.31
CA PHE A 478 -22.66 16.15 0.48
C PHE A 478 -21.62 17.28 0.54
N ILE A 479 -20.39 16.94 0.93
CA ILE A 479 -19.26 17.87 1.01
C ILE A 479 -18.33 17.56 -0.18
N PRO A 480 -18.22 18.42 -1.18
CA PRO A 480 -17.41 18.15 -2.36
C PRO A 480 -15.91 18.16 -2.05
N THR A 481 -15.18 17.25 -2.67
CA THR A 481 -13.72 17.18 -2.68
C THR A 481 -13.23 16.82 -4.07
N LYS A 482 -11.92 16.97 -4.34
CA LYS A 482 -11.31 16.53 -5.61
C LYS A 482 -11.48 15.03 -5.89
N LYS A 483 -11.75 14.22 -4.87
CA LYS A 483 -11.72 12.75 -4.97
C LYS A 483 -13.09 12.06 -4.86
N ASN A 484 -14.12 12.73 -4.33
CA ASN A 484 -15.45 12.11 -4.10
C ASN A 484 -16.52 12.44 -5.16
N ALA A 485 -16.09 12.84 -6.36
CA ALA A 485 -16.97 13.22 -7.46
C ALA A 485 -18.03 12.15 -7.80
N MET A 486 -17.73 10.88 -7.56
CA MET A 486 -18.64 9.75 -7.79
C MET A 486 -19.92 9.81 -6.95
N ALA A 487 -19.86 10.42 -5.75
CA ALA A 487 -21.01 10.49 -4.84
C ALA A 487 -21.89 11.74 -5.04
N THR A 488 -21.51 12.66 -5.94
CA THR A 488 -22.12 14.00 -6.10
C THR A 488 -23.63 13.98 -6.30
N ASN A 489 -24.14 13.03 -7.08
CA ASN A 489 -25.56 12.93 -7.43
C ASN A 489 -26.23 11.71 -6.77
N PHE A 490 -25.56 11.08 -5.78
CA PHE A 490 -26.06 9.85 -5.18
C PHE A 490 -27.33 10.06 -4.37
N LEU A 491 -27.38 11.11 -3.53
CA LEU A 491 -28.54 11.39 -2.68
C LEU A 491 -29.80 11.67 -3.51
N GLU A 492 -29.68 12.37 -4.63
CA GLU A 492 -30.76 12.61 -5.60
C GLU A 492 -31.29 11.29 -6.19
N LYS A 493 -30.38 10.38 -6.58
CA LYS A 493 -30.75 9.04 -7.08
C LYS A 493 -31.46 8.18 -6.03
N VAL A 494 -31.17 8.40 -4.75
CA VAL A 494 -31.83 7.72 -3.62
C VAL A 494 -33.23 8.31 -3.36
N GLY A 495 -33.50 9.54 -3.79
CA GLY A 495 -34.78 10.23 -3.62
C GLY A 495 -34.73 11.43 -2.67
N PHE A 496 -33.55 11.84 -2.21
CA PHE A 496 -33.42 13.06 -1.42
C PHE A 496 -33.63 14.30 -2.29
N THR A 497 -34.33 15.29 -1.75
CA THR A 497 -34.53 16.61 -2.37
C THR A 497 -33.45 17.57 -1.89
N LEU A 498 -32.81 18.28 -2.83
CA LEU A 498 -31.83 19.33 -2.52
C LEU A 498 -32.53 20.54 -1.92
N ILE A 499 -32.07 20.99 -0.75
CA ILE A 499 -32.61 22.17 -0.05
C ILE A 499 -31.75 23.40 -0.34
N GLU A 500 -30.42 23.26 -0.24
CA GLU A 500 -29.49 24.37 -0.26
C GLU A 500 -28.14 23.92 -0.84
N THR A 501 -27.47 24.80 -1.57
CA THR A 501 -26.05 24.67 -1.90
C THR A 501 -25.31 25.88 -1.35
N THR A 502 -24.31 25.67 -0.50
CA THR A 502 -23.51 26.76 0.08
C THR A 502 -22.48 27.30 -0.91
N THR A 503 -21.88 28.46 -0.61
CA THR A 503 -20.81 29.06 -1.42
C THR A 503 -19.61 28.15 -1.62
N ASP A 504 -19.34 27.27 -0.66
CA ASP A 504 -18.23 26.31 -0.70
C ASP A 504 -18.60 25.01 -1.42
N GLY A 505 -19.81 24.94 -2.02
CA GLY A 505 -20.30 23.80 -2.79
C GLY A 505 -20.92 22.67 -1.96
N VAL A 506 -21.07 22.84 -0.64
CA VAL A 506 -21.75 21.85 0.22
C VAL A 506 -23.23 21.81 -0.13
N LYS A 507 -23.75 20.63 -0.43
CA LYS A 507 -25.15 20.42 -0.78
C LYS A 507 -25.91 19.81 0.40
N LYS A 508 -27.00 20.42 0.84
CA LYS A 508 -27.86 19.93 1.92
C LYS A 508 -29.14 19.34 1.35
N TYR A 509 -29.55 18.21 1.90
CA TYR A 509 -30.62 17.37 1.37
C TYR A 509 -31.63 16.99 2.45
N ARG A 510 -32.87 16.73 2.05
CA ARG A 510 -33.92 16.16 2.90
C ARG A 510 -34.73 15.10 2.15
N LEU A 511 -35.11 14.06 2.88
CA LEU A 511 -36.01 13.02 2.43
C LEU A 511 -37.21 12.97 3.38
N GLU A 512 -38.36 13.42 2.89
CA GLU A 512 -39.60 13.51 3.67
C GLU A 512 -40.42 12.22 3.59
N HIS A 513 -40.53 11.64 2.40
CA HIS A 513 -41.20 10.35 2.17
C HIS A 513 -40.21 9.45 1.44
N SER A 514 -39.87 8.30 2.04
CA SER A 514 -39.28 7.23 1.25
C SER A 514 -40.40 6.66 0.41
N GLU A 515 -40.40 6.93 -0.89
CA GLU A 515 -41.24 6.17 -1.81
C GLU A 515 -41.07 4.67 -1.50
N LYS A 516 -42.17 3.90 -1.57
CA LYS A 516 -42.09 2.43 -1.53
C LYS A 516 -41.30 2.00 -2.76
N LEU A 517 -39.99 1.90 -2.61
CA LEU A 517 -39.11 1.59 -3.72
C LEU A 517 -39.19 0.09 -4.02
N GLN A 518 -39.31 -0.22 -5.30
CA GLN A 518 -39.07 -1.55 -5.84
C GLN A 518 -37.62 -1.92 -5.52
N MET A 519 -37.41 -2.66 -4.43
CA MET A 519 -36.15 -3.34 -4.24
C MET A 519 -36.02 -4.34 -5.37
N LYS A 520 -34.92 -4.29 -6.12
CA LYS A 520 -34.67 -5.31 -7.14
C LYS A 520 -34.53 -6.66 -6.42
N ASP A 521 -35.36 -7.64 -6.78
CA ASP A 521 -35.59 -8.87 -6.01
C ASP A 521 -34.38 -9.82 -5.92
N TYR A 522 -33.30 -9.52 -6.65
CA TYR A 522 -32.11 -10.37 -6.72
C TYR A 522 -31.05 -10.08 -5.64
N TYR A 523 -31.25 -9.09 -4.76
CA TYR A 523 -30.38 -8.88 -3.58
C TYR A 523 -30.98 -9.56 -2.34
N LYS A 524 -30.22 -10.45 -1.70
CA LYS A 524 -30.62 -11.07 -0.43
C LYS A 524 -30.10 -10.24 0.74
N ILE A 525 -30.96 -9.40 1.32
CA ILE A 525 -30.61 -8.53 2.46
C ILE A 525 -31.07 -9.15 3.77
N THR A 526 -30.16 -9.28 4.74
CA THR A 526 -30.46 -9.75 6.09
C THR A 526 -30.01 -8.70 7.10
N PHE A 527 -30.86 -8.38 8.08
CA PHE A 527 -30.46 -7.58 9.23
C PHE A 527 -30.00 -8.51 10.36
N LYS A 528 -28.80 -8.30 10.89
CA LYS A 528 -28.19 -9.09 11.96
C LYS A 528 -27.99 -8.29 13.23
#